data_AF-A0A183DSM0-F1
#
_entry.id   AF-A0A183DSM0-F1
#
_cell.length_a   1.000
_cell.length_b   1.000
_cell.length_c   1.000
_cell.angle_alpha   90.00
_cell.angle_beta   90.00
_cell.angle_gamma   90.00
#
_symmetry.space_group_name_H-M   'P 1'
#
loop_
_entity.id
_entity.type
_entity.pdbx_description
1 polymer ?
#
loop_
_entity_poly.entity_id
_entity_poly.type
_entity_poly.pdbx_seq_one_letter_code
_entity_poly.pdbx_strand_id
1 'polypeptide(L)'
;MSFFRVALASNYAQPPPPPPPSPVRGPNLPGSGDQLSKPETNKNKCLVAIDELIGILTHTSNALTDAQRREGTATQLQDDIAGTVDKLSGIISRVYQFREQREMQLANAASDDAAAAPESHGHCLSALGNLKEQIQEAYGEVYTRAEDIGDAKLMYSYGRLMGAINKWERMGKPGSSA
;
A
#
# COMPACT_ATOMS: atom_id res chain seq x y z
N MET A 1 -20.57 -17.48 74.21
CA MET A 1 -21.05 -16.09 74.03
C MET A 1 -21.98 -16.07 72.83
N SER A 2 -23.28 -15.97 73.10
CA SER A 2 -24.34 -15.81 72.08
C SER A 2 -24.35 -14.38 71.56
N PHE A 3 -24.52 -14.22 70.25
CA PHE A 3 -25.09 -13.00 69.69
C PHE A 3 -26.19 -13.36 68.68
N PHE A 4 -27.42 -13.06 69.11
CA PHE A 4 -28.60 -12.84 68.30
C PHE A 4 -28.36 -11.73 67.28
N ARG A 5 -28.82 -11.91 66.04
CA ARG A 5 -29.56 -10.90 65.23
C ARG A 5 -30.43 -11.67 64.23
N VAL A 6 -31.70 -11.91 64.53
CA VAL A 6 -32.85 -11.05 64.21
C VAL A 6 -32.88 -10.64 62.74
N ALA A 7 -33.77 -11.31 62.01
CA ALA A 7 -34.23 -10.94 60.69
C ALA A 7 -35.01 -9.62 60.75
N LEU A 8 -34.65 -8.66 59.89
CA LEU A 8 -35.57 -7.62 59.47
C LEU A 8 -36.03 -7.95 58.05
N ALA A 9 -37.29 -8.37 57.95
CA ALA A 9 -38.04 -8.30 56.72
C ALA A 9 -38.32 -6.81 56.43
N SER A 10 -37.68 -6.27 55.39
CA SER A 10 -38.18 -5.06 54.72
C SER A 10 -38.77 -5.48 53.40
N ASN A 11 -40.09 -5.34 53.31
CA ASN A 11 -40.84 -5.25 52.07
C ASN A 11 -40.22 -4.12 51.22
N TYR A 12 -39.36 -4.48 50.29
CA TYR A 12 -39.08 -3.65 49.13
C TYR A 12 -39.54 -4.44 47.92
N ALA A 13 -40.55 -3.90 47.25
CA ALA A 13 -40.90 -4.27 45.90
C ALA A 13 -39.60 -4.38 45.10
N GLN A 14 -39.32 -5.56 44.55
CA GLN A 14 -38.19 -5.74 43.67
C GLN A 14 -38.39 -4.77 42.50
N PRO A 15 -37.49 -3.79 42.25
CA PRO A 15 -37.62 -2.96 41.06
C PRO A 15 -37.59 -3.90 39.85
N PRO A 16 -38.37 -3.62 38.78
CA PRO A 16 -38.34 -4.46 37.59
C PRO A 16 -36.89 -4.58 37.10
N PRO A 17 -36.49 -5.75 36.55
CA PRO A 17 -35.17 -5.89 35.97
C PRO A 17 -34.96 -4.75 34.95
N PRO A 18 -33.75 -4.16 34.88
CA PRO A 18 -33.47 -3.14 33.88
C PRO A 18 -33.77 -3.71 32.49
N PRO A 19 -34.30 -2.90 31.56
CA PRO A 19 -34.43 -3.34 30.17
C PRO A 19 -33.07 -3.81 29.66
N PRO A 20 -33.03 -4.79 28.74
CA PRO A 20 -31.78 -5.16 28.08
C PRO A 20 -31.14 -3.88 27.52
N PRO A 21 -29.80 -3.75 27.56
CA PRO A 21 -29.15 -2.59 26.98
C PRO A 21 -29.61 -2.47 25.53
N SER A 22 -30.19 -1.33 25.16
CA SER A 22 -30.42 -1.00 23.75
C SER A 22 -29.11 -1.28 23.02
N PRO A 23 -29.13 -1.97 21.86
CA PRO A 23 -27.90 -2.16 21.10
C PRO A 23 -27.30 -0.78 20.91
N VAL A 24 -26.08 -0.61 21.44
CA VAL A 24 -25.33 0.62 21.27
C VAL A 24 -25.29 0.84 19.78
N ARG A 25 -26.04 1.84 19.30
CA ARG A 25 -25.86 2.39 17.98
C ARG A 25 -24.45 2.94 18.02
N GLY A 26 -23.50 2.09 17.62
CA GLY A 26 -22.11 2.46 17.52
C GLY A 26 -22.03 3.78 16.74
N PRO A 27 -21.08 4.66 17.07
CA PRO A 27 -20.76 5.76 16.18
C PRO A 27 -20.59 5.17 14.78
N ASN A 28 -21.38 5.68 13.84
CA ASN A 28 -21.50 5.23 12.45
C ASN A 28 -20.21 4.52 11.97
N LEU A 29 -20.22 3.19 11.98
CA LEU A 29 -19.41 2.48 11.00
C LEU A 29 -19.95 2.96 9.65
N PRO A 30 -19.13 3.52 8.74
CA PRO A 30 -19.58 3.74 7.38
C PRO A 30 -20.10 2.38 6.91
N GLY A 31 -21.39 2.38 6.57
CA GLY A 31 -22.14 1.17 6.35
C GLY A 31 -21.38 0.24 5.42
N SER A 32 -21.37 -1.04 5.79
CA SER A 32 -21.39 -2.15 4.85
C SER A 32 -22.59 -1.98 3.92
N GLY A 33 -22.50 -1.00 3.03
CA GLY A 33 -22.94 -1.20 1.69
C GLY A 33 -21.90 -2.12 1.08
N ASP A 34 -22.24 -3.39 0.94
CA ASP A 34 -21.89 -4.16 -0.24
C ASP A 34 -22.36 -3.38 -1.48
N GLN A 35 -21.74 -2.23 -1.76
CA GLN A 35 -21.27 -2.05 -3.11
C GLN A 35 -20.25 -3.17 -3.25
N LEU A 36 -20.72 -4.30 -3.77
CA LEU A 36 -19.99 -4.93 -4.86
C LEU A 36 -19.63 -3.75 -5.77
N SER A 37 -18.46 -3.17 -5.52
CA SER A 37 -17.84 -2.25 -6.44
C SER A 37 -17.92 -3.03 -7.73
N LYS A 38 -18.72 -2.51 -8.68
CA LYS A 38 -18.67 -2.96 -10.06
C LYS A 38 -17.21 -3.27 -10.33
N PRO A 39 -16.85 -4.42 -10.94
CA PRO A 39 -15.47 -4.60 -11.37
C PRO A 39 -15.10 -3.27 -12.04
N GLU A 40 -14.05 -2.59 -11.56
CA GLU A 40 -13.60 -1.34 -12.15
C GLU A 40 -13.05 -1.72 -13.53
N THR A 41 -13.93 -2.00 -14.49
CA THR A 41 -13.60 -2.55 -15.79
C THR A 41 -12.84 -1.54 -16.65
N ASN A 42 -12.66 -0.31 -16.15
CA ASN A 42 -11.96 0.80 -16.77
C ASN A 42 -10.87 1.41 -15.89
N LYS A 43 -10.22 0.63 -15.01
CA LYS A 43 -9.01 1.14 -14.33
C LYS A 43 -7.95 1.44 -15.40
N ASN A 44 -7.49 2.69 -15.44
CA ASN A 44 -6.47 3.14 -16.39
C ASN A 44 -5.26 2.19 -16.30
N LYS A 45 -4.85 1.55 -17.41
CA LYS A 45 -3.74 0.58 -17.41
C LYS A 45 -2.45 1.14 -16.81
N CYS A 46 -2.24 2.45 -16.93
CA CYS A 46 -1.10 3.13 -16.32
C CYS A 46 -1.22 3.19 -14.80
N LEU A 47 -2.41 3.51 -14.24
CA LEU A 47 -2.62 3.47 -12.80
C LEU A 47 -2.39 2.07 -12.22
N VAL A 48 -2.85 1.02 -12.93
CA VAL A 48 -2.59 -0.36 -12.53
C VAL A 48 -1.09 -0.67 -12.47
N ALA A 49 -0.31 -0.20 -13.46
CA ALA A 49 1.14 -0.37 -13.48
C ALA A 49 1.83 0.41 -12.35
N ILE A 50 1.38 1.63 -12.06
CA ILE A 50 1.89 2.46 -10.97
C ILE A 50 1.60 1.81 -9.62
N ASP A 51 0.38 1.31 -9.40
CA ASP A 51 -0.03 0.62 -8.18
C ASP A 51 0.80 -0.66 -7.95
N GLU A 52 1.05 -1.44 -9.02
CA GLU A 52 1.90 -2.64 -8.96
C GLU A 52 3.35 -2.28 -8.58
N LEU A 53 3.92 -1.21 -9.15
CA LEU A 53 5.26 -0.73 -8.80
C LEU A 53 5.32 -0.27 -7.34
N ILE A 54 4.37 0.55 -6.89
CA ILE A 54 4.30 1.00 -5.50
C ILE A 54 4.28 -0.20 -4.55
N GLY A 55 3.43 -1.20 -4.82
CA GLY A 55 3.33 -2.40 -3.99
C GLY A 55 4.66 -3.16 -3.89
N ILE A 56 5.36 -3.33 -5.01
CA ILE A 56 6.67 -4.00 -5.05
C ILE A 56 7.74 -3.19 -4.32
N LEU A 57 7.84 -1.88 -4.60
CA LEU A 57 8.80 -0.98 -3.97
C LEU A 57 8.60 -0.91 -2.45
N THR A 58 7.37 -0.72 -1.97
CA THR A 58 7.05 -0.68 -0.54
C THR A 58 7.36 -2.00 0.15
N HIS A 59 6.99 -3.14 -0.46
CA HIS A 59 7.29 -4.45 0.12
C HIS A 59 8.80 -4.67 0.29
N THR A 60 9.58 -4.34 -0.73
CA THR A 60 11.05 -4.46 -0.69
C THR A 60 11.67 -3.51 0.31
N SER A 61 11.23 -2.25 0.35
CA SER A 61 11.72 -1.28 1.35
C SER A 61 11.51 -1.79 2.77
N ASN A 62 10.32 -2.35 3.08
CA ASN A 62 10.05 -2.94 4.39
C ASN A 62 10.95 -4.14 4.67
N ALA A 63 11.16 -5.01 3.68
CA ALA A 63 12.02 -6.17 3.83
C ALA A 63 13.50 -5.78 4.06
N LEU A 64 14.00 -4.71 3.42
CA LEU A 64 15.33 -4.16 3.71
C LEU A 64 15.40 -3.58 5.12
N THR A 65 14.40 -2.82 5.55
CA THR A 65 14.36 -2.28 6.93
C THR A 65 14.36 -3.41 7.96
N ASP A 66 13.64 -4.50 7.70
CA ASP A 66 13.63 -5.67 8.58
C ASP A 66 14.95 -6.45 8.52
N ALA A 67 15.65 -6.45 7.39
CA ALA A 67 16.99 -7.00 7.27
C ALA A 67 18.02 -6.15 8.03
N GLN A 68 17.95 -4.83 7.91
CA GLN A 68 18.79 -3.87 8.64
C GLN A 68 18.74 -4.09 10.15
N ARG A 69 17.53 -4.37 10.69
CA ARG A 69 17.34 -4.66 12.12
C ARG A 69 17.91 -6.00 12.55
N ARG A 70 18.12 -6.94 11.62
CA ARG A 70 18.67 -8.28 11.86
C ARG A 70 20.19 -8.31 11.74
N GLU A 71 20.75 -7.48 10.86
CA GLU A 71 22.18 -7.22 10.76
C GLU A 71 22.70 -6.68 12.11
N GLY A 72 23.66 -7.38 12.72
CA GLY A 72 24.20 -7.08 14.05
C GLY A 72 25.10 -5.84 14.07
N THR A 73 26.19 -5.83 14.85
CA THR A 73 27.05 -4.64 15.08
C THR A 73 27.94 -4.24 13.90
N ALA A 74 27.72 -4.74 12.68
CA ALA A 74 28.49 -4.38 11.50
C ALA A 74 28.01 -3.03 10.97
N THR A 75 28.58 -1.94 11.51
CA THR A 75 28.11 -0.56 11.29
C THR A 75 28.07 -0.19 9.81
N GLN A 76 29.08 -0.58 9.02
CA GLN A 76 29.14 -0.24 7.60
C GLN A 76 28.02 -0.88 6.79
N LEU A 77 27.69 -2.14 7.04
CA LEU A 77 26.61 -2.84 6.31
C LEU A 77 25.24 -2.30 6.72
N GLN A 78 25.05 -1.94 7.99
CA GLN A 78 23.85 -1.24 8.44
C GLN A 78 23.68 0.13 7.78
N ASP A 79 24.75 0.93 7.69
CA ASP A 79 24.73 2.24 7.05
C ASP A 79 24.46 2.12 5.54
N ASP A 80 25.06 1.14 4.89
CA ASP A 80 24.84 0.83 3.49
C ASP A 80 23.39 0.41 3.19
N ILE A 81 22.79 -0.44 4.05
CA ILE A 81 21.39 -0.82 3.96
C ILE A 81 20.48 0.40 4.21
N ALA A 82 20.80 1.23 5.21
CA ALA A 82 20.06 2.46 5.50
C ALA A 82 20.01 3.40 4.29
N GLY A 83 21.16 3.66 3.67
CA GLY A 83 21.26 4.48 2.47
C GLY A 83 20.43 3.91 1.30
N THR A 84 20.38 2.58 1.18
CA THR A 84 19.55 1.91 0.16
C THR A 84 18.04 2.07 0.45
N VAL A 85 17.63 1.96 1.72
CA VAL A 85 16.25 2.20 2.16
C VAL A 85 15.81 3.65 1.92
N ASP A 86 16.68 4.62 2.18
CA ASP A 86 16.40 6.04 1.96
C ASP A 86 16.22 6.34 0.47
N LYS A 87 17.08 5.79 -0.39
CA LYS A 87 16.94 5.88 -1.86
C LYS A 87 15.61 5.30 -2.33
N LEU A 88 15.25 4.10 -1.87
CA LEU A 88 13.96 3.48 -2.18
C LEU A 88 12.79 4.34 -1.72
N SER A 89 12.85 4.91 -0.52
CA SER A 89 11.81 5.78 0.02
C SER A 89 11.62 7.04 -0.83
N GLY A 90 12.71 7.62 -1.33
CA GLY A 90 12.67 8.73 -2.28
C GLY A 90 12.01 8.36 -3.61
N ILE A 91 12.32 7.18 -4.15
CA ILE A 91 11.70 6.66 -5.38
C ILE A 91 10.21 6.37 -5.17
N ILE A 92 9.84 5.71 -4.07
CA ILE A 92 8.45 5.45 -3.70
C ILE A 92 7.66 6.76 -3.68
N SER A 93 8.21 7.79 -3.04
CA SER A 93 7.57 9.11 -2.96
C SER A 93 7.35 9.72 -4.35
N ARG A 94 8.32 9.63 -5.26
CA ARG A 94 8.18 10.10 -6.65
C ARG A 94 7.12 9.31 -7.43
N VAL A 95 7.04 8.00 -7.22
CA VAL A 95 6.04 7.14 -7.87
C VAL A 95 4.64 7.46 -7.36
N TYR A 96 4.47 7.73 -6.05
CA TYR A 96 3.21 8.22 -5.49
C TYR A 96 2.82 9.59 -6.05
N GLN A 97 3.75 10.54 -6.13
CA GLN A 97 3.48 11.85 -6.75
C GLN A 97 3.02 11.71 -8.21
N PHE A 98 3.66 10.82 -8.96
CA PHE A 98 3.25 10.51 -10.34
C PHE A 98 1.83 9.91 -10.40
N ARG A 99 1.49 9.03 -9.47
CA ARG A 99 0.14 8.47 -9.32
C ARG A 99 -0.91 9.56 -9.09
N GLU A 100 -0.67 10.45 -8.13
CA GLU A 100 -1.59 11.54 -7.78
C GLU A 100 -1.78 12.52 -8.93
N GLN A 101 -0.70 12.89 -9.62
CA GLN A 101 -0.76 13.71 -10.83
C GLN A 101 -1.64 13.06 -11.89
N ARG A 102 -1.50 11.74 -12.09
CA ARG A 102 -2.31 11.02 -13.08
C ARG A 102 -3.78 10.94 -12.70
N GLU A 103 -4.09 10.72 -11.42
CA GLU A 103 -5.48 10.75 -10.94
C GLU A 103 -6.12 12.13 -11.15
N MET A 104 -5.38 13.21 -10.87
CA MET A 104 -5.86 14.58 -11.09
C MET A 104 -6.12 14.86 -12.58
N GLN A 105 -5.22 14.44 -13.48
CA GLN A 105 -5.43 14.57 -14.93
C GLN A 105 -6.69 13.83 -15.40
N LEU A 106 -6.93 12.62 -14.88
CA LEU A 106 -8.11 11.83 -15.24
C LEU A 106 -9.40 12.45 -14.68
N ALA A 107 -9.37 13.00 -13.46
CA ALA A 107 -10.50 13.68 -12.86
C ALA A 107 -10.87 14.97 -13.62
N ASN A 108 -9.87 15.77 -14.00
CA ASN A 108 -10.10 16.99 -14.78
C ASN A 108 -10.66 16.68 -16.18
N ALA A 109 -10.12 15.65 -16.85
CA ALA A 109 -10.64 15.20 -18.15
C ALA A 109 -12.06 14.62 -18.08
N ALA A 110 -12.48 14.10 -16.92
CA ALA A 110 -13.86 13.64 -16.70
C ALA A 110 -14.82 14.79 -16.33
N SER A 111 -14.30 15.93 -15.85
CA SER A 111 -15.06 17.11 -15.46
C SER A 111 -15.25 18.12 -16.60
N ASP A 112 -14.28 18.22 -17.51
CA ASP A 112 -14.38 19.07 -18.71
C ASP A 112 -15.10 18.29 -19.82
N ASP A 113 -16.37 18.64 -20.10
CA ASP A 113 -17.17 18.13 -21.23
C ASP A 113 -16.58 18.52 -22.62
N ALA A 114 -15.37 19.09 -22.66
CA ALA A 114 -14.68 19.57 -23.85
C ALA A 114 -13.21 19.11 -23.92
N ALA A 115 -12.97 18.10 -24.76
CA ALA A 115 -11.82 17.95 -25.66
C ALA A 115 -10.37 17.93 -25.12
N ALA A 116 -10.11 17.95 -23.81
CA ALA A 116 -8.80 17.57 -23.29
C ALA A 116 -8.75 16.03 -23.17
N ALA A 117 -8.52 15.33 -24.28
CA ALA A 117 -8.30 13.90 -24.25
C ALA A 117 -7.21 13.62 -23.20
N PRO A 118 -7.47 12.80 -22.16
CA PRO A 118 -6.49 12.54 -21.12
C PRO A 118 -5.22 12.05 -21.80
N GLU A 119 -4.04 12.51 -21.33
CA GLU A 119 -2.75 12.05 -21.89
C GLU A 119 -2.85 10.55 -22.15
N SER A 120 -2.59 10.15 -23.40
CA SER A 120 -2.85 8.78 -23.83
C SER A 120 -2.16 7.82 -22.87
N HIS A 121 -2.72 6.62 -22.70
CA HIS A 121 -2.08 5.58 -21.89
C HIS A 121 -0.60 5.40 -22.26
N GLY A 122 -0.22 5.59 -23.53
CA GLY A 122 1.18 5.59 -23.98
C GLY A 122 2.04 6.72 -23.42
N HIS A 123 1.53 7.95 -23.31
CA HIS A 123 2.27 9.06 -22.70
C HIS A 123 2.51 8.84 -21.20
N CYS A 124 1.49 8.36 -20.47
CA CYS A 124 1.64 8.03 -19.06
C CYS A 124 2.68 6.92 -18.84
N LEU A 125 2.63 5.86 -19.65
CA LEU A 125 3.61 4.78 -19.61
C LEU A 125 5.00 5.25 -20.05
N SER A 126 5.13 6.27 -20.90
CA SER A 126 6.43 6.85 -21.26
C SER A 126 7.00 7.73 -20.16
N ALA A 127 6.16 8.50 -19.46
CA ALA A 127 6.58 9.34 -18.34
C ALA A 127 7.02 8.51 -17.13
N LEU A 128 6.32 7.40 -16.85
CA LEU A 128 6.77 6.39 -15.91
C LEU A 128 8.15 5.85 -16.34
N GLY A 129 8.43 5.79 -17.66
CA GLY A 129 9.67 5.31 -18.26
C GLY A 129 10.90 6.13 -17.85
N ASN A 130 10.71 7.42 -17.58
CA ASN A 130 11.77 8.28 -17.07
C ASN A 130 12.15 7.95 -15.61
N LEU A 131 11.26 7.29 -14.86
CA LEU A 131 11.56 6.77 -13.51
C LEU A 131 12.18 5.37 -13.54
N LYS A 132 12.10 4.67 -14.69
CA LYS A 132 12.57 3.29 -14.85
C LYS A 132 14.04 3.13 -14.47
N GLU A 133 14.92 3.96 -15.02
CA GLU A 133 16.37 3.84 -14.79
C GLU A 133 16.70 4.00 -13.31
N GLN A 134 16.10 4.98 -12.63
CA GLN A 134 16.28 5.20 -11.19
C GLN A 134 15.76 4.01 -10.37
N ILE A 135 14.60 3.47 -10.74
CA ILE A 135 14.01 2.29 -10.10
C ILE A 135 14.94 1.08 -10.28
N GLN A 136 15.46 0.85 -11.48
CA GLN A 136 16.35 -0.28 -11.78
C GLN A 136 17.69 -0.16 -11.07
N GLU A 137 18.29 1.02 -11.03
CA GLU A 137 19.55 1.29 -10.34
C GLU A 137 19.41 1.03 -8.84
N ALA A 138 18.41 1.62 -8.19
CA ALA A 138 18.18 1.42 -6.76
C ALA A 138 17.89 -0.05 -6.43
N TYR A 139 17.18 -0.77 -7.30
CA TYR A 139 16.95 -2.19 -7.09
C TYR A 139 18.17 -3.06 -7.38
N GLY A 140 19.07 -2.64 -8.25
CA GLY A 140 20.39 -3.26 -8.41
C GLY A 140 21.17 -3.21 -7.11
N GLU A 141 21.18 -2.04 -6.45
CA GLU A 141 21.79 -1.89 -5.12
C GLU A 141 21.11 -2.79 -4.07
N VAL A 142 19.78 -2.84 -4.05
CA VAL A 142 19.02 -3.76 -3.18
C VAL A 142 19.44 -5.21 -3.40
N TYR A 143 19.57 -5.63 -4.65
CA TYR A 143 19.96 -7.00 -4.97
C TYR A 143 21.37 -7.31 -4.45
N THR A 144 22.32 -6.41 -4.65
CA THR A 144 23.68 -6.53 -4.07
C THR A 144 23.62 -6.66 -2.55
N ARG A 145 22.82 -5.81 -1.86
CA ARG A 145 22.67 -5.90 -0.41
C ARG A 145 22.01 -7.20 0.03
N ALA A 146 21.03 -7.69 -0.74
CA ALA A 146 20.39 -8.98 -0.49
C ALA A 146 21.37 -10.14 -0.62
N GLU A 147 22.32 -10.07 -1.57
CA GLU A 147 23.43 -11.03 -1.71
C GLU A 147 24.39 -10.96 -0.53
N ASP A 148 24.79 -9.76 -0.11
CA ASP A 148 25.69 -9.56 1.03
C ASP A 148 25.14 -10.21 2.32
N ILE A 149 23.83 -10.16 2.54
CA ILE A 149 23.16 -10.68 3.74
C ILE A 149 22.51 -12.07 3.55
N GLY A 150 22.54 -12.62 2.33
CA GLY A 150 21.91 -13.89 2.00
C GLY A 150 20.37 -13.93 2.12
N ASP A 151 19.67 -12.81 1.93
CA ASP A 151 18.19 -12.76 2.04
C ASP A 151 17.51 -13.09 0.71
N ALA A 152 17.13 -14.37 0.55
CA ALA A 152 16.46 -14.88 -0.64
C ALA A 152 15.11 -14.21 -0.96
N LYS A 153 14.42 -13.62 0.02
CA LYS A 153 13.15 -12.92 -0.23
C LYS A 153 13.38 -11.58 -0.92
N LEU A 154 14.44 -10.87 -0.53
CA LEU A 154 14.86 -9.64 -1.19
C LEU A 154 15.41 -9.91 -2.61
N MET A 155 16.16 -11.00 -2.81
CA MET A 155 16.55 -11.42 -4.16
C MET A 155 15.33 -11.74 -5.04
N TYR A 156 14.32 -12.42 -4.48
CA TYR A 156 13.09 -12.72 -5.22
C TYR A 156 12.27 -11.46 -5.56
N SER A 157 12.26 -10.46 -4.67
CA SER A 157 11.55 -9.21 -4.93
C SER A 157 12.17 -8.43 -6.10
N TYR A 158 13.50 -8.53 -6.30
CA TYR A 158 14.17 -8.01 -7.48
C TYR A 158 13.63 -8.63 -8.78
N GLY A 159 13.51 -9.96 -8.83
CA GLY A 159 12.92 -10.65 -9.97
C GLY A 159 11.48 -10.21 -10.26
N ARG A 160 10.67 -9.96 -9.21
CA ARG A 160 9.31 -9.43 -9.36
C ARG A 160 9.28 -8.02 -9.95
N LEU A 161 10.17 -7.14 -9.51
CA LEU A 161 10.27 -5.80 -10.08
C LEU A 161 10.62 -5.85 -11.57
N MET A 162 11.65 -6.62 -11.93
CA MET A 162 12.06 -6.75 -13.33
C MET A 162 10.91 -7.31 -14.19
N GLY A 163 10.13 -8.25 -13.65
CA GLY A 163 8.89 -8.72 -14.27
C GLY A 163 7.84 -7.62 -14.48
N ALA A 164 7.59 -6.79 -13.46
CA ALA A 164 6.62 -5.69 -13.53
C ALA A 164 7.05 -4.60 -14.54
N ILE A 165 8.33 -4.23 -14.56
CA ILE A 165 8.89 -3.28 -15.54
C ILE A 165 8.72 -3.83 -16.96
N ASN A 166 9.12 -5.08 -17.20
CA ASN A 166 8.97 -5.73 -18.51
C ASN A 166 7.51 -5.81 -18.98
N LYS A 167 6.58 -6.09 -18.06
CA LYS A 167 5.14 -6.14 -18.34
C LYS A 167 4.63 -4.76 -18.78
N TRP A 168 5.01 -3.71 -18.07
CA TRP A 168 4.65 -2.36 -18.45
C TRP A 168 5.25 -1.95 -19.81
N GLU A 169 6.52 -2.24 -20.09
CA GLU A 169 7.10 -1.95 -21.41
C GLU A 169 6.31 -2.58 -22.57
N ARG A 170 5.74 -3.78 -22.35
CA ARG A 170 4.85 -4.40 -23.32
C ARG A 170 3.51 -3.68 -23.45
N MET A 171 2.96 -3.13 -22.38
CA MET A 171 1.72 -2.34 -22.40
C MET A 171 1.89 -0.99 -23.12
N GLY A 172 3.11 -0.43 -23.13
CA GLY A 172 3.41 0.84 -23.80
C GLY A 172 3.58 0.74 -25.32
N LYS A 173 3.73 -0.46 -25.88
CA LYS A 173 3.93 -0.66 -27.33
C LYS A 173 2.59 -0.68 -28.07
N PRO A 174 2.41 0.11 -29.14
CA PRO A 174 1.21 0.06 -29.95
C PRO A 174 1.04 -1.33 -30.58
N GLY A 175 -0.15 -1.93 -30.45
CA GLY A 175 -0.49 -3.25 -30.99
C GLY A 175 -0.35 -4.43 -30.02
N SER A 176 0.06 -4.19 -28.77
CA SER A 176 0.17 -5.23 -27.75
C SER A 176 -1.18 -5.45 -27.05
N SER A 177 -2.02 -6.31 -27.62
CA SER A 177 -3.17 -6.87 -26.90
C SER A 177 -2.64 -7.88 -25.88
N ALA A 178 -2.92 -7.61 -24.60
CA ALA A 178 -2.65 -8.54 -23.50
C ALA A 178 -3.44 -9.84 -23.65
#